data_AF-A0A0F8YVN9-F1
#
_entry.id   AF-A0A0F8YVN9-F1
#
_cell.length_a   1.000
_cell.length_b   1.000
_cell.length_c   1.000
_cell.angle_alpha   90.00
_cell.angle_beta   90.00
_cell.angle_gamma   90.00
#
_symmetry.space_group_name_H-M   'P 1'
#
loop_
_entity.id
_entity.type
_entity.pdbx_description
1 polymer ?
#
loop_
_entity_poly.entity_id
_entity_poly.type
_entity_poly.pdbx_seq_one_letter_code
_entity_poly.pdbx_strand_id
1 'polypeptide(L)'
;HPIAKRDLKKILEKMNPTINVDILLHPFLELNIIRRDWVKGEKSKRTGQIKHQGEYLFLVKDILLARVPNENLLNHFKETKNELYPIYRKKVVDYFSNYDPNTQDIEETRKLASIILSPDAYDFFILMQHNHYPLDKIPKIFSEFAVTEILLEDLKKLNIITEIIDSSERNWICLLTDIKPLIIFPEYLLPKIRAAYKKEKEDGEITYEIAKKALKLLEITFPEQVKF
;
A
#
# COMPACT_ATOMS: atom_id res chain seq x y z
N HIS A 1 -7.99 -12.07 5.02
CA HIS A 1 -8.88 -13.24 4.94
C HIS A 1 -10.32 -12.73 4.81
N PRO A 2 -11.27 -13.53 4.26
CA PRO A 2 -12.65 -13.08 4.12
C PRO A 2 -13.26 -12.71 5.48
N ILE A 3 -14.03 -11.63 5.54
CA ILE A 3 -14.65 -11.13 6.78
C ILE A 3 -16.14 -10.91 6.56
N ALA A 4 -16.97 -11.31 7.52
CA ALA A 4 -18.40 -11.03 7.45
C ALA A 4 -18.63 -9.51 7.59
N LYS A 5 -19.50 -8.93 6.76
CA LYS A 5 -19.79 -7.48 6.81
C LYS A 5 -20.21 -7.02 8.19
N ARG A 6 -21.00 -7.83 8.90
CA ARG A 6 -21.44 -7.56 10.28
C ARG A 6 -20.28 -7.45 11.26
N ASP A 7 -19.22 -8.22 11.07
CA ASP A 7 -18.08 -8.25 11.99
C ASP A 7 -17.11 -7.11 11.67
N LEU A 8 -16.93 -6.77 10.39
CA LEU A 8 -16.27 -5.53 10.00
C LEU A 8 -16.99 -4.30 10.57
N LYS A 9 -18.32 -4.25 10.47
CA LYS A 9 -19.14 -3.16 11.03
C LYS A 9 -18.87 -2.97 12.52
N LYS A 10 -18.89 -4.04 13.31
CA LYS A 10 -18.57 -3.99 14.75
C LYS A 10 -17.16 -3.48 15.03
N ILE A 11 -16.18 -3.81 14.20
CA ILE A 11 -14.80 -3.31 14.36
C ILE A 11 -14.76 -1.80 14.10
N LEU A 12 -15.39 -1.35 13.01
CA LEU A 12 -15.38 0.05 12.59
C LEU A 12 -16.18 0.95 13.55
N GLU A 13 -17.31 0.48 14.08
CA GLU A 13 -18.13 1.23 15.04
C GLU A 13 -17.41 1.48 16.38
N LYS A 14 -16.42 0.64 16.74
CA LYS A 14 -15.55 0.90 17.90
C LYS A 14 -14.62 2.09 17.68
N MET A 15 -14.26 2.39 16.43
CA MET A 15 -13.40 3.51 16.07
C MET A 15 -14.22 4.77 15.81
N ASN A 16 -15.33 4.63 15.08
CA ASN A 16 -16.27 5.70 14.80
C ASN A 16 -17.71 5.16 14.77
N PRO A 17 -18.53 5.42 15.80
CA PRO A 17 -19.90 4.90 15.90
C PRO A 17 -20.84 5.32 14.77
N THR A 18 -20.56 6.44 14.08
CA THR A 18 -21.43 6.97 13.02
C THR A 18 -20.99 6.53 11.62
N ILE A 19 -20.02 5.61 11.53
CA ILE A 19 -19.44 5.21 10.25
C ILE A 19 -20.44 4.46 9.37
N ASN A 20 -20.63 4.95 8.14
CA ASN A 20 -21.40 4.23 7.13
C ASN A 20 -20.47 3.27 6.37
N VAL A 21 -20.52 1.99 6.75
CA VAL A 21 -19.69 0.93 6.15
C VAL A 21 -19.94 0.79 4.65
N ASP A 22 -21.14 1.04 4.15
CA ASP A 22 -21.44 0.93 2.73
C ASP A 22 -20.77 2.02 1.92
N ILE A 23 -20.76 3.26 2.41
CA ILE A 23 -20.04 4.39 1.81
C ILE A 23 -18.52 4.15 1.86
N LEU A 24 -18.01 3.71 3.01
CA LEU A 24 -16.58 3.46 3.18
C LEU A 24 -16.04 2.41 2.20
N LEU A 25 -16.82 1.36 1.96
CA LEU A 25 -16.41 0.26 1.10
C LEU A 25 -16.60 0.54 -0.40
N HIS A 26 -17.30 1.62 -0.78
CA HIS A 26 -17.64 1.92 -2.17
C HIS A 26 -16.39 1.99 -3.07
N PRO A 27 -15.33 2.74 -2.73
CA PRO A 27 -14.15 2.85 -3.60
C PRO A 27 -13.46 1.50 -3.81
N PHE A 28 -13.43 0.65 -2.77
CA PHE A 28 -12.80 -0.68 -2.85
C PHE A 28 -13.58 -1.65 -3.74
N LEU A 29 -14.91 -1.49 -3.83
CA LEU A 29 -15.76 -2.28 -4.72
C LEU A 29 -15.61 -1.80 -6.18
N GLU A 30 -15.60 -0.50 -6.40
CA GLU A 30 -15.41 0.12 -7.72
C GLU A 30 -14.05 -0.26 -8.32
N LEU A 31 -12.99 -0.19 -7.51
CA LEU A 31 -11.64 -0.58 -7.91
C LEU A 31 -11.45 -2.11 -7.99
N ASN A 32 -12.48 -2.89 -7.67
CA ASN A 32 -12.46 -4.35 -7.65
C ASN A 32 -11.29 -4.87 -6.79
N ILE A 33 -11.04 -4.23 -5.65
CA ILE A 33 -10.10 -4.65 -4.60
C ILE A 33 -10.79 -5.70 -3.73
N ILE A 34 -12.05 -5.45 -3.40
CA ILE A 34 -12.90 -6.38 -2.65
C ILE A 34 -14.13 -6.79 -3.46
N ARG A 35 -14.67 -7.97 -3.14
CA ARG A 35 -15.98 -8.43 -3.61
C ARG A 35 -16.90 -8.69 -2.42
N ARG A 36 -18.18 -8.35 -2.59
CA ARG A 36 -19.26 -8.73 -1.68
C ARG A 36 -19.95 -9.96 -2.22
N ASP A 37 -20.16 -10.95 -1.37
CA ASP A 37 -20.98 -12.08 -1.75
C ASP A 37 -21.64 -12.75 -0.55
N TRP A 38 -22.76 -13.41 -0.80
CA TRP A 38 -23.48 -14.19 0.21
C TRP A 38 -22.87 -15.58 0.34
N VAL A 39 -22.65 -15.99 1.59
CA VAL A 39 -22.23 -17.34 1.97
C VAL A 39 -23.41 -18.04 2.63
N LYS A 40 -23.71 -19.26 2.14
CA LYS A 40 -24.86 -20.06 2.61
C LYS A 40 -24.73 -20.51 4.07
N GLY A 41 -23.49 -20.58 4.57
CA GLY A 41 -23.17 -21.09 5.91
C GLY A 41 -23.17 -22.62 5.96
N GLU A 42 -22.80 -23.17 7.11
CA GLU A 42 -22.69 -24.61 7.33
C GLU A 42 -23.62 -25.07 8.44
N LYS A 43 -24.33 -26.17 8.20
CA LYS A 43 -25.24 -26.76 9.18
C LYS A 43 -24.44 -27.58 10.19
N SER A 44 -24.47 -27.14 11.45
CA SER A 44 -23.90 -27.88 12.57
C SER A 44 -24.56 -29.25 12.70
N LYS A 45 -23.76 -30.33 12.63
CA LYS A 45 -24.26 -31.70 12.82
C LYS A 45 -24.79 -31.96 14.24
N ARG A 46 -24.32 -31.20 15.24
CA ARG A 46 -24.69 -31.36 16.65
C ARG A 46 -25.96 -30.60 17.02
N THR A 47 -26.12 -29.38 16.52
CA THR A 47 -27.21 -28.48 16.93
C THR A 47 -28.24 -28.23 15.82
N GLY A 48 -27.97 -28.67 14.59
CA GLY A 48 -28.82 -28.44 13.43
C GLY A 48 -28.87 -26.98 12.96
N GLN A 49 -28.22 -26.05 13.68
CA GLN A 49 -28.19 -24.63 13.37
C GLN A 49 -27.19 -24.33 12.24
N ILE A 50 -27.53 -23.37 11.38
CA ILE A 50 -26.64 -22.86 10.35
C ILE A 50 -25.73 -21.81 10.97
N LYS A 51 -24.43 -22.05 10.95
CA LYS A 51 -23.40 -21.07 11.36
C LYS A 51 -22.78 -20.42 10.12
N HIS A 52 -22.17 -19.25 10.32
CA HIS A 52 -21.38 -18.53 9.29
C HIS A 52 -22.16 -18.11 8.03
N GLN A 53 -23.49 -18.13 8.05
CA GLN A 53 -24.32 -17.59 6.97
C GLN A 53 -24.32 -16.06 7.00
N GLY A 54 -24.24 -15.42 5.83
CA GLY A 54 -24.38 -13.97 5.69
C GLY A 54 -23.60 -13.39 4.53
N GLU A 55 -23.55 -12.05 4.48
CA GLU A 55 -22.74 -11.29 3.53
C GLU A 55 -21.28 -11.19 3.99
N TYR A 56 -20.37 -11.55 3.10
CA TYR A 56 -18.93 -11.52 3.32
C TYR A 56 -18.24 -10.59 2.32
N LEU A 57 -17.12 -10.04 2.77
CA LEU A 57 -16.17 -9.28 2.00
C LEU A 57 -14.96 -10.16 1.71
N PHE A 58 -14.64 -10.30 0.44
CA PHE A 58 -13.52 -11.09 -0.07
C PHE A 58 -12.49 -10.15 -0.67
N LEU A 59 -11.27 -10.17 -0.16
CA LEU A 59 -10.13 -9.49 -0.79
C LEU A 59 -9.77 -10.26 -2.06
N VAL A 60 -9.90 -9.62 -3.22
CA VAL A 60 -9.59 -10.21 -4.53
C VAL A 60 -8.35 -9.60 -5.17
N LYS A 61 -8.01 -8.37 -4.78
CA LYS A 61 -6.75 -7.72 -5.07
C LYS A 61 -6.26 -7.04 -3.80
N ASP A 62 -4.96 -6.83 -3.69
CA ASP A 62 -4.36 -6.07 -2.61
C ASP A 62 -3.65 -4.83 -3.15
N ILE A 63 -3.34 -3.87 -2.26
CA ILE A 63 -2.56 -2.68 -2.59
C ILE A 63 -1.20 -2.80 -1.89
N LEU A 64 -0.14 -2.72 -2.68
CA LEU A 64 1.24 -2.61 -2.23
C LEU A 64 1.75 -1.19 -2.47
N LEU A 65 2.30 -0.53 -1.44
CA LEU A 65 2.95 0.77 -1.59
C LEU A 65 4.42 0.56 -1.95
N ALA A 66 4.70 0.37 -3.23
CA ALA A 66 6.06 0.14 -3.71
C ALA A 66 6.82 1.46 -3.86
N ARG A 67 8.08 1.46 -3.43
CA ARG A 67 9.03 2.52 -3.76
C ARG A 67 9.66 2.22 -5.10
N VAL A 68 9.81 3.25 -5.93
CA VAL A 68 10.50 3.17 -7.21
C VAL A 68 11.51 4.30 -7.34
N PRO A 69 12.56 4.13 -8.16
CA PRO A 69 13.48 5.23 -8.46
C PRO A 69 12.71 6.42 -9.04
N ASN A 70 13.13 7.64 -8.70
CA ASN A 70 12.63 8.82 -9.40
C ASN A 70 13.27 8.91 -10.80
N GLU A 71 12.63 8.27 -11.77
CA GLU A 71 13.06 8.26 -13.16
C GLU A 71 13.09 9.65 -13.78
N ASN A 72 12.15 10.52 -13.42
CA ASN A 72 12.08 11.89 -13.93
C ASN A 72 13.35 12.67 -13.58
N LEU A 73 13.78 12.61 -12.32
CA LEU A 73 14.98 13.31 -11.86
C LEU A 73 16.26 12.66 -12.42
N LEU A 74 16.31 11.33 -12.50
CA LEU A 74 17.43 10.61 -13.14
C LEU A 74 17.60 11.00 -14.61
N ASN A 75 16.50 11.07 -15.37
CA ASN A 75 16.51 11.46 -16.77
C ASN A 75 16.90 12.94 -16.91
N HIS A 76 16.29 13.82 -16.11
CA HIS A 76 16.61 15.24 -16.10
C HIS A 76 18.11 15.50 -15.87
N PHE A 77 18.72 14.85 -14.86
CA PHE A 77 20.15 15.00 -14.58
C PHE A 77 21.03 14.48 -15.72
N LYS A 78 20.64 13.37 -16.34
CA LYS A 78 21.36 12.80 -17.49
C LYS A 78 21.30 13.72 -18.71
N GLU A 79 20.12 14.25 -19.02
CA GLU A 79 19.88 15.13 -20.18
C GLU A 79 20.59 16.47 -20.03
N THR A 80 20.55 17.05 -18.83
CA THR A 80 21.20 18.34 -18.51
C THR A 80 22.69 18.22 -18.23
N LYS A 81 23.24 16.98 -18.21
CA LYS A 81 24.63 16.68 -17.79
C LYS A 81 24.96 17.30 -16.43
N ASN A 82 24.02 17.19 -15.50
CA ASN A 82 24.13 17.76 -14.16
C ASN A 82 25.29 17.08 -13.40
N GLU A 83 26.11 17.89 -12.71
CA GLU A 83 27.26 17.42 -11.95
C GLU A 83 26.90 16.49 -10.78
N LEU A 84 25.69 16.61 -10.25
CA LEU A 84 25.18 15.76 -9.16
C LEU A 84 24.81 14.35 -9.65
N TYR A 85 24.70 14.14 -10.96
CA TYR A 85 24.22 12.88 -11.54
C TYR A 85 24.96 11.64 -11.04
N PRO A 86 26.31 11.58 -11.03
CA PRO A 86 27.03 10.38 -10.61
C PRO A 86 26.77 10.04 -9.13
N ILE A 87 26.68 11.06 -8.28
CA ILE A 87 26.47 10.91 -6.84
C ILE A 87 25.03 10.48 -6.57
N TYR A 88 24.06 11.14 -7.20
CA TYR A 88 22.65 10.80 -7.09
C TYR A 88 22.36 9.38 -7.59
N ARG A 89 22.85 9.04 -8.78
CA ARG A 89 22.69 7.69 -9.34
C ARG A 89 23.24 6.61 -8.41
N LYS A 90 24.41 6.86 -7.80
CA LYS A 90 24.98 5.93 -6.82
C LYS A 90 24.06 5.74 -5.61
N LYS A 91 23.54 6.82 -5.02
CA LYS A 91 22.58 6.75 -3.90
C LYS A 91 21.33 5.95 -4.25
N VAL A 92 20.76 6.17 -5.43
CA VAL A 92 19.61 5.42 -5.93
C VAL A 92 19.95 3.93 -6.05
N VAL A 93 21.07 3.59 -6.70
CA VAL A 93 21.50 2.19 -6.86
C VAL A 93 21.75 1.53 -5.50
N ASP A 94 22.47 2.18 -4.59
CA ASP A 94 22.79 1.64 -3.26
C ASP A 94 21.51 1.32 -2.46
N TYR A 95 20.50 2.18 -2.55
CA TYR A 95 19.20 1.97 -1.92
C TYR A 95 18.45 0.79 -2.56
N PHE A 96 18.23 0.86 -3.88
CA PHE A 96 17.38 -0.11 -4.59
C PHE A 96 18.02 -1.49 -4.76
N SER A 97 19.35 -1.62 -4.59
CA SER A 97 20.02 -2.92 -4.61
C SER A 97 19.62 -3.84 -3.45
N ASN A 98 19.12 -3.27 -2.35
CA ASN A 98 18.71 -4.01 -1.15
C ASN A 98 17.20 -3.86 -0.87
N TYR A 99 16.46 -3.16 -1.73
CA TYR A 99 15.05 -2.89 -1.52
C TYR A 99 14.20 -4.06 -2.02
N ASP A 100 13.40 -4.64 -1.13
CA ASP A 100 12.31 -5.56 -1.48
C ASP A 100 10.99 -5.00 -0.92
N PRO A 101 10.00 -4.68 -1.78
CA PRO A 101 8.72 -4.16 -1.31
C PRO A 101 7.94 -5.18 -0.48
N ASN A 102 8.22 -6.48 -0.57
CA ASN A 102 7.52 -7.52 0.17
C ASN A 102 8.04 -7.71 1.60
N THR A 103 9.21 -7.15 1.92
CA THR A 103 9.83 -7.25 3.25
C THR A 103 9.75 -5.96 4.04
N GLN A 104 8.96 -4.99 3.57
CA GLN A 104 8.79 -3.72 4.28
C GLN A 104 8.11 -3.91 5.63
N ASP A 105 8.59 -3.17 6.63
CA ASP A 105 7.99 -3.16 7.96
C ASP A 105 6.58 -2.53 7.93
N ILE A 106 5.67 -3.05 8.76
CA ILE A 106 4.29 -2.58 8.76
C ILE A 106 4.14 -1.17 9.34
N GLU A 107 4.96 -0.79 10.32
CA GLU A 107 4.96 0.57 10.86
C GLU A 107 5.56 1.56 9.86
N GLU A 108 6.59 1.16 9.13
CA GLU A 108 7.12 1.94 8.01
C GLU A 108 6.05 2.15 6.93
N THR A 109 5.33 1.09 6.55
CA THR A 109 4.23 1.16 5.57
C THR A 109 3.12 2.10 6.04
N ARG A 110 2.76 2.07 7.32
CA ARG A 110 1.79 3.01 7.89
C ARG A 110 2.27 4.44 7.83
N LYS A 111 3.54 4.70 8.15
CA LYS A 111 4.12 6.05 8.04
C LYS A 111 4.10 6.55 6.60
N LEU A 112 4.47 5.70 5.63
CA LEU A 112 4.38 6.03 4.21
C LEU A 112 2.95 6.39 3.80
N ALA A 113 1.97 5.56 4.20
CA ALA A 113 0.56 5.83 3.91
C ALA A 113 0.10 7.17 4.52
N SER A 114 0.45 7.46 5.77
CA SER A 114 0.13 8.73 6.43
C SER A 114 0.73 9.94 5.70
N ILE A 115 1.95 9.81 5.16
CA ILE A 115 2.59 10.88 4.40
C ILE A 115 1.88 11.10 3.07
N ILE A 116 1.53 10.04 2.33
CA ILE A 116 0.81 10.17 1.05
C ILE A 116 -0.57 10.81 1.25
N LEU A 117 -1.20 10.57 2.40
CA LEU A 117 -2.48 11.17 2.76
C LEU A 117 -2.36 12.63 3.22
N SER A 118 -1.15 13.14 3.47
CA SER A 118 -0.91 14.54 3.83
C SER A 118 -0.85 15.40 2.57
N PRO A 119 -1.74 16.41 2.40
CA PRO A 119 -1.71 17.32 1.25
C PRO A 119 -0.36 18.02 1.10
N ASP A 120 0.20 18.54 2.20
CA ASP A 120 1.49 19.23 2.24
C ASP A 120 2.65 18.34 1.75
N ALA A 121 2.65 17.06 2.15
CA ALA A 121 3.67 16.12 1.70
C ALA A 121 3.46 15.75 0.23
N TYR A 122 2.21 15.57 -0.21
CA TYR A 122 1.89 15.29 -1.61
C TYR A 122 2.35 16.41 -2.53
N ASP A 123 2.10 17.68 -2.17
CA ASP A 123 2.55 18.84 -2.94
C ASP A 123 4.09 18.91 -3.01
N PHE A 124 4.76 18.61 -1.89
CA PHE A 124 6.22 18.48 -1.86
C PHE A 124 6.72 17.36 -2.79
N PHE A 125 6.08 16.19 -2.79
CA PHE A 125 6.42 15.10 -3.71
C PHE A 125 6.31 15.52 -5.17
N ILE A 126 5.19 16.13 -5.56
CA ILE A 126 4.97 16.61 -6.93
C ILE A 126 6.03 17.63 -7.34
N LEU A 127 6.42 18.54 -6.45
CA LEU A 127 7.49 19.49 -6.72
C LEU A 127 8.84 18.77 -6.92
N MET A 128 9.20 17.87 -6.02
CA MET A 128 10.49 17.19 -6.00
C MET A 128 10.62 16.07 -7.03
N GLN A 129 9.53 15.65 -7.69
CA GLN A 129 9.58 14.65 -8.76
C GLN A 129 10.43 15.13 -9.93
N HIS A 130 10.36 16.42 -10.29
CA HIS A 130 11.10 16.98 -11.42
C HIS A 130 12.22 17.94 -11.01
N ASN A 131 12.26 18.33 -9.74
CA ASN A 131 13.17 19.35 -9.25
C ASN A 131 14.10 18.81 -8.17
N HIS A 132 15.21 19.51 -8.00
CA HIS A 132 16.14 19.37 -6.90
C HIS A 132 16.46 20.77 -6.42
N TYR A 133 16.63 20.94 -5.12
CA TYR A 133 16.89 22.26 -4.53
C TYR A 133 18.07 22.20 -3.60
N PRO A 134 18.88 23.26 -3.55
CA PRO A 134 19.72 23.49 -2.39
C PRO A 134 18.86 23.54 -1.13
N LEU A 135 19.35 22.96 -0.02
CA LEU A 135 18.64 22.92 1.25
C LEU A 135 18.23 24.34 1.73
N ASP A 136 19.06 25.35 1.46
CA ASP A 136 18.83 26.76 1.79
C ASP A 136 17.80 27.48 0.88
N LYS A 137 17.33 26.83 -0.19
CA LYS A 137 16.45 27.42 -1.21
C LYS A 137 15.18 26.60 -1.50
N ILE A 138 14.81 25.70 -0.60
CA ILE A 138 13.57 24.94 -0.76
C ILE A 138 12.39 25.92 -0.71
N PRO A 139 11.48 25.90 -1.70
CA PRO A 139 10.30 26.75 -1.66
C PRO A 139 9.45 26.45 -0.41
N LYS A 140 8.85 27.48 0.19
CA LYS A 140 7.89 27.30 1.29
C LYS A 140 6.59 26.71 0.71
N ILE A 141 6.55 25.39 0.57
CA ILE A 141 5.39 24.65 0.06
C ILE A 141 4.50 24.20 1.23
N PHE A 142 5.11 24.06 2.40
CA PHE A 142 4.43 23.61 3.60
C PHE A 142 3.57 24.72 4.19
N SER A 143 2.41 24.35 4.73
CA SER A 143 1.55 25.25 5.48
C SER A 143 2.33 25.91 6.62
N GLU A 144 1.92 27.11 7.07
CA GLU A 144 2.60 27.85 8.17
C GLU A 144 2.73 27.03 9.47
N PHE A 145 1.92 25.97 9.60
CA PHE A 145 1.88 25.06 10.76
C PHE A 145 2.88 23.91 10.68
N ALA A 146 3.41 23.59 9.50
CA ALA A 146 4.34 22.51 9.30
C ALA A 146 5.79 23.02 9.43
N VAL A 147 6.52 22.49 10.41
CA VAL A 147 7.94 22.76 10.57
C VAL A 147 8.69 21.99 9.47
N THR A 148 9.04 22.69 8.38
CA THR A 148 9.75 22.16 7.21
C THR A 148 10.90 21.22 7.59
N GLU A 149 11.68 21.57 8.61
CA GLU A 149 12.83 20.79 9.08
C GLU A 149 12.43 19.41 9.63
N ILE A 150 11.36 19.34 10.42
CA ILE A 150 10.85 18.08 10.99
C ILE A 150 10.38 17.17 9.86
N LEU A 151 9.65 17.73 8.89
CA LEU A 151 9.16 16.95 7.75
C LEU A 151 10.31 16.44 6.89
N LEU A 152 11.33 17.26 6.60
CA LEU A 152 12.52 16.81 5.87
C LEU A 152 13.27 15.72 6.63
N GLU A 153 13.37 15.83 7.96
CA GLU A 153 13.99 14.80 8.79
C GLU A 153 13.22 13.48 8.72
N ASP A 154 11.89 13.53 8.79
CA ASP A 154 11.03 12.34 8.67
C ASP A 154 11.12 11.70 7.27
N LEU A 155 11.10 12.51 6.21
CA LEU A 155 11.27 12.03 4.83
C LEU A 155 12.65 11.41 4.61
N LYS A 156 13.70 11.97 5.23
CA LYS A 156 15.06 11.42 5.18
C LYS A 156 15.16 10.10 5.93
N LYS A 157 14.58 10.00 7.14
CA LYS A 157 14.50 8.75 7.92
C LYS A 157 13.78 7.63 7.17
N LEU A 158 12.77 7.98 6.38
CA LEU A 158 12.02 7.04 5.55
C LEU A 158 12.66 6.76 4.19
N ASN A 159 13.87 7.26 3.95
CA ASN A 159 14.59 7.16 2.67
C ASN A 159 13.78 7.67 1.47
N ILE A 160 12.87 8.62 1.69
CA ILE A 160 12.10 9.26 0.62
C ILE A 160 12.97 10.28 -0.10
N ILE A 161 13.72 11.07 0.66
CA ILE A 161 14.67 12.06 0.14
C ILE A 161 16.10 11.66 0.49
N THR A 162 17.06 12.23 -0.24
CA THR A 162 18.48 12.13 0.07
C THR A 162 19.15 13.48 -0.08
N GLU A 163 20.25 13.66 0.65
CA GLU A 163 21.12 14.82 0.56
C GLU A 163 22.38 14.49 -0.23
N ILE A 164 22.78 15.41 -1.09
CA ILE A 164 23.99 15.33 -1.91
C ILE A 164 24.79 16.59 -1.66
N ILE A 165 26.09 16.42 -1.41
CA ILE A 165 27.04 17.53 -1.30
C ILE A 165 27.68 17.70 -2.67
N ASP A 166 27.59 18.90 -3.23
CA ASP A 166 28.28 19.24 -4.49
C ASP A 166 29.77 19.54 -4.27
N SER A 167 30.50 19.80 -5.35
CA SER A 167 31.93 20.15 -5.26
C SER A 167 32.20 21.49 -4.57
N SER A 168 31.18 22.32 -4.38
CA SER A 168 31.24 23.61 -3.69
C SER A 168 30.80 23.50 -2.21
N GLU A 169 30.73 22.28 -1.68
CA GLU A 169 30.27 21.96 -0.31
C GLU A 169 28.81 22.37 -0.02
N ARG A 170 27.99 22.59 -1.05
CA ARG A 170 26.58 22.92 -0.88
C ARG A 170 25.73 21.66 -0.77
N ASN A 171 24.80 21.66 0.18
CA ASN A 171 23.83 20.58 0.37
C ASN A 171 22.63 20.74 -0.57
N TRP A 172 22.35 19.70 -1.34
CA TRP A 172 21.21 19.57 -2.23
C TRP A 172 20.29 18.46 -1.76
N ILE A 173 18.99 18.69 -1.82
CA ILE A 173 17.98 17.67 -1.58
C ILE A 173 17.43 17.17 -2.91
N CYS A 174 17.37 15.86 -3.03
CA CYS A 174 16.80 15.14 -4.14
C CYS A 174 15.79 14.12 -3.63
N LEU A 175 14.73 13.87 -4.40
CA LEU A 175 13.84 12.75 -4.13
C LEU A 175 14.61 11.45 -4.42
N LEU A 176 14.78 10.58 -3.42
CA LEU A 176 15.45 9.28 -3.55
C LEU A 176 14.48 8.23 -4.08
N THR A 177 13.26 8.21 -3.53
CA THR A 177 12.21 7.24 -3.91
C THR A 177 10.90 7.95 -4.19
N ASP A 178 10.27 7.57 -5.29
CA ASP A 178 8.86 7.85 -5.55
C ASP A 178 8.00 6.70 -5.00
N ILE A 179 6.76 6.97 -4.57
CA ILE A 179 5.89 5.95 -3.97
C ILE A 179 4.71 5.68 -4.91
N LYS A 180 4.59 4.43 -5.35
CA LYS A 180 3.54 4.00 -6.28
C LYS A 180 2.65 2.94 -5.65
N PRO A 181 1.32 3.15 -5.62
CA PRO A 181 0.39 2.09 -5.26
C PRO A 181 0.31 1.08 -6.42
N LEU A 182 0.69 -0.16 -6.14
CA LEU A 182 0.58 -1.28 -7.06
C LEU A 182 -0.56 -2.19 -6.64
N ILE A 183 -1.39 -2.56 -7.60
CA ILE A 183 -2.44 -3.56 -7.38
C ILE A 183 -1.83 -4.95 -7.60
N ILE A 184 -1.85 -5.77 -6.56
CA ILE A 184 -1.25 -7.11 -6.58
C ILE A 184 -2.31 -8.18 -6.34
N PHE A 185 -2.01 -9.41 -6.77
CA PHE A 185 -2.81 -10.57 -6.42
C PHE A 185 -2.46 -11.02 -4.99
N PRO A 186 -3.44 -11.24 -4.09
CA PRO A 186 -3.19 -11.56 -2.68
C PRO A 186 -2.80 -13.03 -2.49
N GLU A 187 -1.66 -13.43 -3.07
CA GLU A 187 -1.19 -14.82 -3.09
C GLU A 187 -1.00 -15.41 -1.69
N TYR A 188 -0.59 -14.57 -0.73
CA TYR A 188 -0.41 -14.93 0.68
C TYR A 188 -1.71 -15.44 1.35
N LEU A 189 -2.89 -15.21 0.77
CA LEU A 189 -4.16 -15.77 1.24
C LEU A 189 -4.36 -17.22 0.80
N LEU A 190 -3.77 -17.66 -0.31
CA LEU A 190 -3.99 -18.99 -0.88
C LEU A 190 -3.69 -20.13 0.10
N PRO A 191 -2.57 -20.14 0.86
CA PRO A 191 -2.30 -21.22 1.81
C PRO A 191 -3.39 -21.33 2.88
N LYS A 192 -3.85 -20.20 3.42
CA LYS A 192 -4.91 -20.15 4.45
C LYS A 192 -6.24 -20.66 3.90
N ILE A 193 -6.61 -20.21 2.70
CA ILE A 193 -7.86 -20.63 2.04
C ILE A 193 -7.81 -22.12 1.68
N ARG A 194 -6.70 -22.61 1.10
CA ARG A 194 -6.51 -24.03 0.76
C ARG A 194 -6.53 -24.93 1.99
N ALA A 195 -5.96 -24.49 3.11
CA ALA A 195 -5.99 -25.23 4.37
C ALA A 195 -7.43 -25.38 4.89
N ALA A 196 -8.22 -24.30 4.87
CA ALA A 196 -9.64 -24.34 5.25
C ALA A 196 -10.46 -25.22 4.29
N TYR A 197 -10.16 -25.17 2.99
CA TYR A 197 -10.84 -26.01 1.99
C TYR A 197 -10.59 -27.52 2.21
N LYS A 198 -9.38 -27.91 2.60
CA LYS A 198 -9.02 -29.32 2.86
C LYS A 198 -9.58 -29.86 4.19
N LYS A 199 -9.92 -28.98 5.13
CA LYS A 199 -10.45 -29.32 6.43
C LYS A 199 -11.97 -29.10 6.46
N GLU A 200 -12.72 -30.02 5.85
CA GLU A 200 -14.20 -29.99 5.83
C GLU A 200 -14.89 -30.01 7.24
N LYS A 201 -14.12 -30.06 8.35
CA LYS A 201 -14.63 -30.52 9.66
C LYS A 201 -14.19 -29.75 10.90
N GLU A 202 -13.58 -28.57 10.80
CA GLU A 202 -13.20 -27.78 11.99
C GLU A 202 -13.99 -26.47 12.08
N ASP A 203 -14.49 -26.14 13.29
CA ASP A 203 -15.07 -24.84 13.66
C ASP A 203 -13.96 -23.74 13.64
N GLY A 204 -13.44 -23.43 12.45
CA GLY A 204 -12.51 -22.34 12.21
C GLY A 204 -13.22 -21.07 11.72
N GLU A 205 -12.54 -19.92 11.82
CA GLU A 205 -13.08 -18.63 11.32
C GLU A 205 -13.40 -18.65 9.82
N ILE A 206 -12.65 -19.44 9.04
CA ILE A 206 -12.89 -19.68 7.62
C ILE A 206 -13.40 -21.11 7.47
N THR A 207 -14.69 -21.24 7.15
CA THR A 207 -15.32 -22.52 6.89
C THR A 207 -15.12 -22.96 5.43
N TYR A 208 -15.47 -24.21 5.10
CA TYR A 208 -15.38 -24.75 3.74
C TYR A 208 -16.15 -23.90 2.73
N GLU A 209 -17.40 -23.50 3.04
CA GLU A 209 -18.21 -22.68 2.13
C GLU A 209 -17.61 -21.28 1.89
N ILE A 210 -17.01 -20.68 2.93
CA ILE A 210 -16.28 -19.40 2.80
C ILE A 210 -15.03 -19.60 1.93
N ALA A 211 -14.25 -20.65 2.19
CA ALA A 211 -13.03 -20.95 1.45
C ALA A 211 -13.32 -21.23 -0.03
N LYS A 212 -14.35 -22.02 -0.33
CA LYS A 212 -14.81 -22.33 -1.69
C LYS A 212 -15.20 -21.05 -2.45
N LYS A 213 -15.95 -20.16 -1.80
CA LYS A 213 -16.33 -18.87 -2.38
C LYS A 213 -15.11 -18.00 -2.65
N ALA A 214 -14.18 -17.93 -1.69
CA ALA A 214 -12.94 -17.16 -1.82
C ALA A 214 -12.05 -17.67 -2.96
N LEU A 215 -11.85 -18.99 -3.09
CA LEU A 215 -11.10 -19.58 -4.21
C LEU A 215 -11.73 -19.23 -5.56
N LYS A 216 -13.05 -19.43 -5.70
CA LYS A 216 -13.75 -19.10 -6.95
C LYS A 216 -13.57 -17.63 -7.34
N LEU A 217 -13.65 -16.72 -6.37
CA LEU A 217 -13.47 -15.30 -6.63
C LEU A 217 -12.03 -14.97 -7.03
N LEU A 218 -11.05 -15.57 -6.33
CA LEU A 218 -9.63 -15.38 -6.63
C LEU A 218 -9.23 -15.95 -7.99
N GLU A 219 -9.77 -17.10 -8.40
CA GLU A 219 -9.54 -17.71 -9.72
C GLU A 219 -10.03 -16.81 -10.85
N ILE A 220 -11.21 -16.17 -10.70
CA ILE A 220 -11.76 -15.24 -11.69
C ILE A 220 -10.88 -13.98 -11.81
N THR A 221 -10.26 -13.56 -10.70
CA THR A 221 -9.44 -12.35 -10.66
C THR A 221 -7.95 -12.61 -10.85
N PHE A 222 -7.53 -13.87 -10.97
CA PHE A 222 -6.13 -14.22 -11.18
C PHE A 222 -5.71 -13.69 -12.56
N PRO A 223 -4.61 -12.92 -12.66
CA PRO A 223 -4.14 -12.41 -13.92
C PRO A 223 -3.43 -13.51 -14.73
N GLU A 224 -4.18 -14.45 -15.30
CA GLU A 224 -3.72 -15.33 -16.39
C GLU A 224 -4.47 -15.01 -17.69
N GLN A 225 -4.20 -13.82 -18.22
CA GLN A 225 -3.98 -13.63 -19.65
C GLN A 225 -2.86 -12.62 -19.84
N VAL A 226 -1.64 -12.97 -19.43
CA VAL A 226 -0.44 -12.37 -20.01
C VAL A 226 -0.28 -13.01 -21.39
N LYS A 227 -0.85 -12.39 -22.42
CA LYS A 227 -0.49 -12.72 -23.80
C LYS A 227 0.90 -12.12 -24.05
N PHE A 228 1.89 -12.98 -24.25
CA PHE A 228 3.16 -12.61 -24.89
C PHE A 228 2.92 -12.32 -26.36
#